data_AF-A0A1B6J464-F1
#
_entry.id   AF-A0A1B6J464-F1
#
_cell.length_a   1.000
_cell.length_b   1.000
_cell.length_c   1.000
_cell.angle_alpha   90.00
_cell.angle_beta   90.00
_cell.angle_gamma   90.00
#
_symmetry.space_group_name_H-M   'P 1'
#
loop_
_entity.id
_entity.type
_entity.pdbx_description
1 polymer ?
#
loop_
_entity_poly.entity_id
_entity_poly.type
_entity_poly.pdbx_seq_one_letter_code
_entity_poly.pdbx_strand_id
1 'polypeptide(L)'
;TAHTWAVRSQLLDSYYRTVQGFQALIEKEWLAFGHKFTDRCGHIAGDPKEISPVFTQFIDCTWQLYTQFPAAFQFNERFLLALHDHVTSCQYGTFIGNCEKDRLDLRLHERTYSLWGFMANHMHEYLNPLYTAASLPDMMRPNL
;
A
#
# COMPACT_ATOMS: atom_id res chain seq x y z
N THR A 1 6.42 -8.08 10.88
CA THR A 1 7.69 -7.68 10.25
C THR A 1 7.45 -6.68 9.12
N ALA A 2 6.65 -7.01 8.09
CA ALA A 2 6.33 -6.11 6.97
C ALA A 2 5.78 -4.74 7.42
N HIS A 3 4.79 -4.73 8.33
CA HIS A 3 4.19 -3.50 8.86
C HIS A 3 5.23 -2.53 9.47
N THR A 4 6.03 -2.98 10.44
CA THR A 4 7.02 -2.14 11.12
C THR A 4 8.08 -1.60 10.17
N TRP A 5 8.53 -2.43 9.22
CA TRP A 5 9.54 -2.04 8.27
C TRP A 5 9.00 -1.04 7.24
N ALA A 6 7.79 -1.25 6.70
CA ALA A 6 7.17 -0.34 5.76
C ALA A 6 6.91 1.05 6.38
N VAL A 7 6.48 1.11 7.63
CA VAL A 7 6.35 2.39 8.36
C VAL A 7 7.72 3.04 8.57
N ARG A 8 8.73 2.27 8.98
CA ARG A 8 10.10 2.78 9.17
C ARG A 8 10.70 3.32 7.87
N SER A 9 10.49 2.66 6.74
CA SER A 9 10.96 3.10 5.43
C SER A 9 10.40 4.47 5.06
N GLN A 10 9.11 4.72 5.30
CA GLN A 10 8.50 6.03 5.08
C GLN A 10 9.04 7.12 6.00
N LEU A 11 9.40 6.75 7.25
CA LEU A 11 10.01 7.67 8.20
C LEU A 11 11.43 8.07 7.81
N LEU A 12 12.19 7.19 7.18
CA LEU A 12 13.63 7.39 6.92
C LEU A 12 13.95 7.92 5.52
N ASP A 13 13.12 7.62 4.52
CA ASP A 13 13.42 7.90 3.12
C ASP A 13 12.22 8.57 2.44
N SER A 14 12.47 9.76 1.90
CA SER A 14 11.49 10.60 1.21
C SER A 14 10.96 9.97 -0.07
N TYR A 15 11.70 9.05 -0.70
CA TYR A 15 11.25 8.31 -1.87
C TYR A 15 9.94 7.56 -1.60
N TYR A 16 9.82 6.85 -0.48
CA TYR A 16 8.62 6.06 -0.14
C TYR A 16 7.39 6.92 0.19
N ARG A 17 7.53 8.24 0.24
CA ARG A 17 6.43 9.20 0.39
C ARG A 17 5.90 9.71 -0.95
N THR A 18 6.54 9.35 -2.06
CA THR A 18 6.04 9.56 -3.42
C THR A 18 5.03 8.47 -3.79
N VAL A 19 4.17 8.73 -4.78
CA VAL A 19 3.22 7.72 -5.29
C VAL A 19 3.97 6.48 -5.77
N GLN A 20 5.01 6.66 -6.60
CA GLN A 20 5.81 5.57 -7.13
C GLN A 20 6.57 4.82 -6.05
N GLY A 21 7.17 5.54 -5.10
CA GLY A 21 7.89 4.91 -4.01
C GLY A 21 6.97 4.14 -3.08
N PHE A 22 5.78 4.65 -2.77
CA PHE A 22 4.82 3.92 -1.94
C PHE A 22 4.30 2.65 -2.63
N GLN A 23 4.04 2.70 -3.95
CA GLN A 23 3.72 1.51 -4.74
C GLN A 23 4.87 0.49 -4.71
N ALA A 24 6.12 0.95 -4.91
CA ALA A 24 7.29 0.09 -4.83
C ALA A 24 7.49 -0.52 -3.43
N LEU A 25 7.16 0.23 -2.37
CA LEU A 25 7.18 -0.27 -0.99
C LEU A 25 6.17 -1.40 -0.79
N ILE A 26 4.95 -1.26 -1.31
CA ILE A 26 3.92 -2.29 -1.24
C ILE A 26 4.35 -3.54 -2.02
N GLU A 27 4.79 -3.36 -3.27
CA GLU A 27 5.27 -4.45 -4.12
C GLU A 27 6.39 -5.24 -3.45
N LYS A 28 7.38 -4.53 -2.90
CA LYS A 28 8.51 -5.16 -2.24
C LYS A 28 8.11 -5.79 -0.91
N GLU A 29 7.62 -5.00 0.05
CA GLU A 29 7.49 -5.39 1.45
C GLU A 29 6.25 -6.23 1.75
N TRP A 30 5.23 -6.19 0.88
CA TRP A 30 3.99 -6.93 1.07
C TRP A 30 3.80 -8.02 0.02
N LEU A 31 3.96 -7.69 -1.26
CA LEU A 31 3.68 -8.66 -2.32
C LEU A 31 4.82 -9.66 -2.47
N ALA A 32 6.06 -9.20 -2.68
CA ALA A 32 7.22 -10.06 -2.90
C ALA A 32 7.61 -10.86 -1.64
N PHE A 33 7.57 -10.25 -0.45
CA PHE A 33 7.81 -10.97 0.81
C PHE A 33 6.65 -11.87 1.27
N GLY A 34 5.59 -12.03 0.47
CA GLY A 34 4.58 -13.06 0.67
C GLY A 34 3.59 -12.76 1.80
N HIS A 35 3.13 -11.50 1.92
CA HIS A 35 1.97 -11.22 2.75
C HIS A 35 0.75 -11.99 2.23
N LYS A 36 0.11 -12.74 3.14
CA LYS A 36 -1.01 -13.63 2.86
C LYS A 36 -2.32 -12.88 2.61
N PHE A 37 -2.40 -12.04 1.58
CA PHE A 37 -3.56 -11.16 1.33
C PHE A 37 -4.87 -11.95 1.23
N THR A 38 -4.89 -13.05 0.48
CA THR A 38 -6.11 -13.88 0.31
C THR A 38 -6.62 -14.44 1.63
N ASP A 39 -5.73 -14.91 2.51
CA ASP A 39 -6.13 -15.43 3.82
C ASP A 39 -6.50 -14.29 4.79
N ARG A 40 -5.70 -13.23 4.84
CA ARG A 40 -5.85 -12.11 5.80
C ARG A 40 -7.08 -11.26 5.50
N CYS A 41 -7.41 -11.08 4.23
CA CYS A 41 -8.57 -10.32 3.76
C CYS A 41 -9.81 -11.20 3.54
N GLY A 42 -9.69 -12.53 3.64
CA GLY A 42 -10.82 -13.45 3.47
C GLY A 42 -11.40 -13.45 2.05
N HIS A 43 -10.56 -13.33 1.02
CA HIS A 43 -11.02 -13.29 -0.39
C HIS A 43 -11.70 -14.58 -0.83
N ILE A 44 -11.35 -15.71 -0.18
CA ILE A 44 -11.96 -17.02 -0.36
C ILE A 44 -12.35 -17.59 1.00
N ALA A 45 -13.28 -18.53 1.03
CA ALA A 45 -13.60 -19.27 2.24
C ALA A 45 -12.35 -20.04 2.73
N GLY A 46 -11.85 -19.66 3.90
CA GLY A 46 -10.68 -20.24 4.54
C GLY A 46 -10.86 -20.35 6.06
N ASP A 47 -9.77 -20.52 6.81
CA ASP A 47 -9.83 -20.52 8.28
C ASP A 47 -10.15 -19.09 8.78
N PRO A 48 -11.28 -18.85 9.48
CA PRO A 48 -11.61 -17.55 10.03
C PRO A 48 -10.54 -17.00 10.99
N LYS A 49 -9.72 -17.87 11.59
CA LYS A 49 -8.62 -17.48 12.49
C LYS A 49 -7.46 -16.81 11.76
N GLU A 50 -7.34 -17.01 10.45
CA GLU A 50 -6.31 -16.39 9.63
C GLU A 50 -6.69 -14.97 9.17
N ILE A 51 -7.96 -14.57 9.30
CA ILE A 51 -8.42 -13.23 8.91
C ILE A 51 -7.88 -12.20 9.92
N SER A 52 -7.20 -11.17 9.43
CA SER A 52 -6.60 -10.14 10.28
C SER A 52 -6.33 -8.85 9.49
N PRO A 53 -6.65 -7.66 10.02
CA PRO A 53 -6.57 -6.38 9.31
C PRO A 53 -5.14 -5.80 9.24
N VAL A 54 -4.13 -6.63 8.94
CA VAL A 54 -2.71 -6.22 9.01
C VAL A 54 -2.36 -5.13 7.99
N PHE A 55 -2.86 -5.26 6.76
CA PHE A 55 -2.66 -4.23 5.73
C PHE A 55 -3.47 -2.97 6.05
N THR A 56 -4.69 -3.11 6.55
CA THR A 56 -5.51 -1.98 7.02
C THR A 56 -4.80 -1.19 8.12
N GLN A 57 -4.19 -1.87 9.10
CA GLN A 57 -3.37 -1.22 10.13
C GLN A 57 -2.18 -0.45 9.54
N PHE A 58 -1.55 -0.96 8.49
CA PHE A 58 -0.48 -0.24 7.78
C PHE A 58 -0.98 1.02 7.06
N ILE A 59 -2.14 0.93 6.40
CA ILE A 59 -2.78 2.09 5.78
C ILE A 59 -3.15 3.14 6.84
N ASP A 60 -3.73 2.71 7.97
CA ASP A 60 -4.05 3.60 9.09
C ASP A 60 -2.79 4.28 9.64
N CYS A 61 -1.71 3.54 9.92
CA CYS A 61 -0.45 4.16 10.35
C CYS A 61 0.10 5.17 9.33
N THR A 62 -0.04 4.90 8.04
CA THR A 62 0.35 5.84 6.98
C THR A 62 -0.52 7.10 7.01
N TRP A 63 -1.82 6.95 7.24
CA TRP A 63 -2.74 8.07 7.42
C TRP A 63 -2.40 8.90 8.68
N GLN A 64 -2.03 8.26 9.80
CA GLN A 64 -1.55 8.96 11.00
C GLN A 64 -0.27 9.77 10.73
N LEU A 65 0.64 9.27 9.90
CA LEU A 65 1.82 10.04 9.48
C LEU A 65 1.43 11.20 8.54
N TYR A 66 0.50 10.95 7.62
CA TYR A 66 -0.02 11.97 6.72
C TYR A 66 -0.67 13.14 7.48
N THR A 67 -1.47 12.86 8.51
CA THR A 67 -2.11 13.91 9.32
C THR A 67 -1.11 14.72 10.13
N GLN A 68 -0.04 14.09 10.64
CA GLN A 68 1.04 14.80 11.35
C GLN A 68 1.93 15.61 10.39
N PHE A 69 2.11 15.16 9.15
CA PHE A 69 2.97 15.81 8.15
C PHE A 69 2.26 16.01 6.80
N PRO A 70 1.27 16.93 6.71
CA PRO A 70 0.42 17.06 5.51
C PRO A 70 1.16 17.42 4.22
N ALA A 71 2.35 18.02 4.29
CA ALA A 71 3.16 18.37 3.12
C ALA A 71 4.16 17.27 2.71
N ALA A 72 4.29 16.18 3.48
CA ALA A 72 5.36 15.18 3.31
C ALA A 72 5.06 14.07 2.31
N PHE A 73 3.80 13.86 2.00
CA PHE A 73 3.35 12.80 1.10
C PHE A 73 2.86 13.40 -0.21
N GLN A 74 3.33 12.83 -1.32
CA GLN A 74 2.90 13.22 -2.67
C GLN A 74 1.45 12.82 -2.93
N PHE A 75 1.00 11.74 -2.29
CA PHE A 75 -0.36 11.26 -2.39
C PHE A 75 -1.24 11.84 -1.28
N ASN A 76 -2.54 11.91 -1.53
CA ASN A 76 -3.55 12.37 -0.60
C ASN A 76 -4.29 11.20 0.09
N GLU A 77 -5.26 11.52 0.94
CA GLU A 77 -6.09 10.51 1.62
C GLU A 77 -6.85 9.59 0.66
N ARG A 78 -7.32 10.09 -0.49
CA ARG A 78 -8.06 9.27 -1.47
C ARG A 78 -7.23 8.14 -2.02
N PHE A 79 -5.92 8.33 -2.15
CA PHE A 79 -5.00 7.28 -2.57
C PHE A 79 -4.98 6.11 -1.57
N LEU A 80 -4.95 6.41 -0.27
CA LEU A 80 -4.95 5.42 0.80
C LEU A 80 -6.29 4.67 0.89
N LEU A 81 -7.41 5.39 0.74
CA LEU A 81 -8.75 4.79 0.69
C LEU A 81 -8.90 3.87 -0.53
N ALA A 82 -8.47 4.32 -1.71
CA ALA A 82 -8.52 3.50 -2.93
C ALA A 82 -7.71 2.21 -2.79
N LEU A 83 -6.52 2.27 -2.15
CA LEU A 83 -5.75 1.08 -1.82
C LEU A 83 -6.52 0.11 -0.93
N HIS A 84 -7.12 0.62 0.15
CA HIS A 84 -7.89 -0.19 1.10
C HIS A 84 -9.10 -0.86 0.44
N ASP A 85 -9.84 -0.12 -0.39
CA ASP A 85 -11.02 -0.62 -1.11
C ASP A 85 -10.63 -1.68 -2.15
N HIS A 86 -9.50 -1.49 -2.84
CA HIS A 86 -9.05 -2.44 -3.87
C HIS A 86 -8.31 -3.67 -3.33
N VAL A 87 -7.83 -3.62 -2.08
CA VAL A 87 -7.38 -4.83 -1.36
C VAL A 87 -8.55 -5.74 -1.02
N THR A 88 -9.73 -5.20 -0.73
CA THR A 88 -10.90 -5.99 -0.29
C THR A 88 -11.83 -6.37 -1.43
N SER A 89 -11.96 -5.55 -2.46
CA SER A 89 -12.89 -5.79 -3.58
C SER A 89 -12.46 -6.86 -4.57
N CYS A 90 -11.19 -7.27 -4.58
CA CYS A 90 -10.63 -8.24 -5.54
C CYS A 90 -10.81 -7.86 -7.02
N GLN A 91 -11.06 -6.57 -7.32
CA GLN A 91 -11.29 -6.11 -8.69
C GLN A 91 -10.04 -6.24 -9.57
N TYR A 92 -8.85 -6.15 -8.97
CA TYR A 92 -7.55 -6.24 -9.62
C TYR A 92 -6.74 -7.41 -9.06
N GLY A 93 -5.84 -7.97 -9.88
CA GLY A 93 -4.99 -9.08 -9.44
C GLY A 93 -3.86 -8.69 -8.49
N THR A 94 -3.63 -7.39 -8.28
CA THR A 94 -2.50 -6.87 -7.48
C THR A 94 -2.41 -7.49 -6.09
N PHE A 95 -3.54 -7.69 -5.40
CA PHE A 95 -3.58 -8.21 -4.03
C PHE A 95 -4.13 -9.64 -3.91
N ILE A 96 -4.23 -10.38 -5.03
CA ILE A 96 -4.71 -11.77 -5.01
C ILE A 96 -3.52 -12.72 -4.75
N GLY A 97 -3.75 -13.79 -4.00
CA GLY A 97 -2.76 -14.82 -3.65
C GLY A 97 -1.99 -14.49 -2.37
N ASN A 98 -1.37 -15.52 -1.78
CA ASN A 98 -0.67 -15.38 -0.50
C ASN A 98 0.85 -15.22 -0.67
N CYS A 99 1.40 -15.58 -1.83
CA CYS A 99 2.81 -15.41 -2.15
C CYS A 99 3.02 -15.26 -3.66
N GLU A 100 4.24 -14.90 -4.08
CA GLU A 100 4.58 -14.77 -5.51
C GLU A 100 4.32 -16.05 -6.31
N LYS A 101 4.64 -17.22 -5.72
CA LYS A 101 4.36 -18.51 -6.34
C LYS A 101 2.88 -18.67 -6.68
N ASP A 102 1.98 -18.37 -5.74
CA ASP A 102 0.53 -18.46 -5.99
C ASP A 102 0.11 -17.54 -7.15
N ARG A 103 0.68 -16.33 -7.22
CA ARG A 103 0.34 -15.34 -8.26
C ARG A 103 0.78 -15.80 -9.65
N LEU A 104 1.93 -16.48 -9.73
CA LEU A 104 2.42 -17.11 -10.97
C LEU A 104 1.54 -18.30 -11.36
N ASP A 105 1.25 -19.19 -10.42
CA ASP A 105 0.44 -20.40 -10.66
C ASP A 105 -0.99 -20.03 -11.10
N LEU A 106 -1.55 -18.93 -10.57
CA LEU A 106 -2.85 -18.37 -10.97
C LEU A 106 -2.83 -17.59 -12.29
N ARG A 107 -1.64 -17.32 -12.85
CA ARG A 107 -1.42 -16.50 -14.06
C ARG A 107 -2.08 -15.12 -13.96
N LEU A 108 -1.98 -14.47 -12.80
CA LEU A 108 -2.68 -13.20 -12.54
C LEU A 108 -2.28 -12.11 -13.54
N HIS A 109 -1.02 -12.04 -13.92
CA HIS A 109 -0.52 -11.05 -14.88
C HIS A 109 -1.14 -11.17 -16.29
N GLU A 110 -1.65 -12.35 -16.65
CA GLU A 110 -2.29 -12.61 -17.95
C GLU A 110 -3.82 -12.50 -17.87
N ARG A 111 -4.38 -12.78 -16.69
CA ARG A 111 -5.83 -12.97 -16.50
C ARG A 111 -6.51 -11.77 -15.83
N THR A 112 -5.75 -10.83 -15.30
CA THR A 112 -6.27 -9.70 -14.52
C THR A 112 -5.56 -8.41 -14.87
N TYR A 113 -6.19 -7.29 -14.51
CA TYR A 113 -5.57 -5.97 -14.60
C TYR A 113 -4.84 -5.62 -13.31
N SER A 114 -3.82 -4.77 -13.44
CA SER A 114 -3.08 -4.20 -12.30
C SER A 114 -3.79 -2.96 -11.77
N LEU A 115 -3.94 -2.88 -10.44
CA LEU A 115 -4.43 -1.67 -9.76
C LEU A 115 -3.56 -0.46 -10.09
N TRP A 116 -2.24 -0.63 -10.20
CA TRP A 116 -1.33 0.47 -10.50
C TRP A 116 -1.61 1.10 -11.86
N GLY A 117 -1.95 0.27 -12.86
CA GLY A 117 -2.36 0.75 -14.18
C GLY A 117 -3.66 1.57 -14.11
N PHE A 118 -4.63 1.11 -13.32
CA PHE A 118 -5.86 1.88 -13.10
C PHE A 118 -5.59 3.21 -12.38
N MET A 119 -4.83 3.19 -11.30
CA MET A 119 -4.52 4.40 -10.52
C MET A 119 -3.69 5.40 -11.32
N ALA A 120 -2.80 4.93 -12.19
CA ALA A 120 -2.01 5.78 -13.08
C ALA A 120 -2.90 6.61 -14.02
N ASN A 121 -3.99 6.02 -14.52
CA ASN A 121 -4.96 6.73 -15.36
C ASN A 121 -5.80 7.76 -14.59
N HIS A 122 -5.86 7.68 -13.26
CA HIS A 122 -6.61 8.58 -12.38
C HIS A 122 -5.69 9.39 -11.44
N MET A 123 -4.41 9.54 -11.81
CA MET A 123 -3.38 10.09 -10.93
C MET A 123 -3.74 11.46 -10.35
N HIS A 124 -4.41 12.30 -11.15
CA HIS A 124 -4.83 13.65 -10.74
C HIS A 124 -5.73 13.66 -9.49
N GLU A 125 -6.46 12.58 -9.21
CA GLU A 125 -7.33 12.47 -8.03
C GLU A 125 -6.55 12.11 -6.76
N TYR A 126 -5.33 11.59 -6.91
CA TYR A 126 -4.53 11.04 -5.83
C TYR A 126 -3.41 11.95 -5.37
N LEU A 127 -3.11 13.02 -6.10
CA LEU A 127 -2.03 13.93 -5.75
C LEU A 127 -2.44 14.89 -4.63
N ASN A 128 -1.50 15.13 -3.72
CA ASN A 128 -1.63 16.08 -2.64
C ASN A 128 -1.12 17.46 -3.10
N PRO A 129 -1.97 18.51 -3.13
CA PRO A 129 -1.57 19.85 -3.56
C PRO A 129 -0.60 20.53 -2.58
N LEU A 130 -0.49 20.05 -1.34
CA LEU A 130 0.42 20.58 -0.32
C LEU A 130 1.81 19.94 -0.37
N TYR A 131 2.01 18.93 -1.21
CA TYR A 131 3.27 18.20 -1.26
C TYR A 131 4.44 19.09 -1.67
N THR A 132 5.50 19.11 -0.86
CA THR A 132 6.70 19.90 -1.15
C THR A 132 7.96 19.02 -1.06
N ALA A 133 8.50 18.62 -2.21
CA ALA A 133 9.67 17.74 -2.28
C ALA A 133 10.96 18.37 -1.73
N ALA A 134 11.10 19.70 -1.78
CA ALA A 134 12.36 20.40 -1.54
C ALA A 134 12.54 20.92 -0.10
N SER A 135 11.50 20.93 0.74
CA SER A 135 11.50 21.64 2.02
C SER A 135 11.48 20.73 3.26
N LEU A 136 11.43 19.42 3.07
CA LEU A 136 11.21 18.49 4.16
C LEU A 136 12.46 17.66 4.47
N PRO A 137 12.82 17.52 5.77
CA PRO A 137 13.89 16.63 6.17
C PRO A 137 13.59 15.19 5.74
N ASP A 138 14.61 14.45 5.30
CA ASP A 138 14.44 13.06 4.88
C ASP A 138 13.83 12.21 6.00
N MET A 139 14.23 12.47 7.24
CA MET A 139 13.72 11.77 8.41
C MET A 139 12.53 12.48 9.08
N MET A 140 11.37 11.82 9.14
CA MET A 140 10.21 12.26 9.93
C MET A 140 10.33 11.80 11.38
N ARG A 141 9.89 12.65 12.32
CA ARG A 141 9.86 12.34 13.76
C ARG A 141 8.42 12.51 14.28
N PRO A 142 7.59 11.47 14.24
CA PRO A 142 6.22 11.56 14.70
C PRO A 142 6.18 11.81 16.21
N ASN A 143 5.17 12.54 16.65
CA ASN A 143 4.86 12.65 18.07
C ASN A 143 4.12 11.37 18.47
N LEU A 144 4.71 10.60 19.39
CA LEU A 144 4.11 9.43 20.02
C LEU A 144 3.36 9.83 21.29
#